data_AF-A0A933PDL8-F1
#
_entry.id   AF-A0A933PDL8-F1
#
_cell.length_a   1.000
_cell.length_b   1.000
_cell.length_c   1.000
_cell.angle_alpha   90.00
_cell.angle_beta   90.00
_cell.angle_gamma   90.00
#
_symmetry.space_group_name_H-M   'P 1'
#
loop_
_entity.id
_entity.type
_entity.pdbx_description
1 polymer ?
#
loop_
_entity_poly.entity_id
_entity_poly.type
_entity_poly.pdbx_seq_one_letter_code
_entity_poly.pdbx_strand_id
1 'polypeptide(L)'
;MKVSGTATLHASPERVYAALNDPAVLVRTIPGCEQLEAVGPDRFRMTVTAGVASIKGSYLGDVTLADGTPPSAFTLKASGSGAPGTVSADVRVHLDDPGDGTTLLRYDADAVVGGAVGGVG
;
A
#
# COMPACT_ATOMS: atom_id res chain seq x y z
N MET A 1 -8.13 7.60 -10.09
CA MET A 1 -6.79 7.44 -10.69
C MET A 1 -6.48 5.96 -10.70
N LYS A 2 -6.08 5.42 -11.85
CA LYS A 2 -5.70 4.02 -11.99
C LYS A 2 -4.19 3.92 -12.12
N VAL A 3 -3.56 3.03 -11.37
CA VAL A 3 -2.12 2.74 -11.46
C VAL A 3 -1.94 1.24 -11.45
N SER A 4 -1.28 0.70 -12.46
CA SER A 4 -0.91 -0.71 -12.49
C SER A 4 0.57 -0.84 -12.80
N GLY A 5 1.16 -1.95 -12.38
CA GLY A 5 2.57 -2.18 -12.55
C GLY A 5 2.97 -3.59 -12.16
N THR A 6 4.25 -3.87 -12.40
CA THR A 6 4.86 -5.15 -12.09
C THR A 6 6.26 -4.94 -11.54
N ALA A 7 6.70 -5.82 -10.65
CA ALA A 7 8.06 -5.83 -10.11
C ALA A 7 8.54 -7.26 -9.90
N THR A 8 9.80 -7.54 -10.20
CA THR A 8 10.43 -8.82 -9.87
C THR A 8 11.15 -8.70 -8.53
N LEU A 9 10.84 -9.61 -7.61
CA LEU A 9 11.45 -9.68 -6.29
C LEU A 9 12.28 -10.97 -6.18
N HIS A 10 13.53 -10.85 -5.73
CA HIS A 10 14.45 -11.98 -5.60
C HIS A 10 14.23 -12.75 -4.30
N ALA A 11 13.02 -13.30 -4.13
CA ALA A 11 12.61 -14.14 -3.02
C ALA A 11 11.42 -15.02 -3.44
N SER A 12 11.13 -16.06 -2.65
CA SER A 12 9.96 -16.91 -2.87
C SER A 12 8.65 -16.16 -2.59
N PRO A 13 7.52 -16.57 -3.20
CA PRO A 13 6.23 -15.92 -3.00
C PRO A 13 5.82 -15.87 -1.53
N GLU A 14 6.14 -16.88 -0.73
CA GLU A 14 5.81 -16.92 0.70
C GLU A 14 6.53 -15.82 1.48
N ARG A 15 7.83 -15.63 1.19
CA ARG A 15 8.62 -14.60 1.86
C ARG A 15 8.17 -13.20 1.43
N VAL A 16 7.85 -13.02 0.14
CA VAL A 16 7.31 -11.77 -0.38
C VAL A 16 5.96 -11.47 0.24
N TYR A 17 5.04 -12.45 0.26
CA TYR A 17 3.71 -12.31 0.84
C TYR A 17 3.81 -11.94 2.33
N ALA A 18 4.61 -12.66 3.10
CA ALA A 18 4.81 -12.36 4.52
C ALA A 18 5.35 -10.93 4.73
N ALA A 19 6.32 -10.49 3.93
CA ALA A 19 6.88 -9.15 4.03
C ALA A 19 5.86 -8.05 3.67
N LEU A 20 5.02 -8.27 2.64
CA LEU A 20 3.98 -7.31 2.23
C LEU A 20 2.80 -7.24 3.21
N ASN A 21 2.67 -8.20 4.11
CA ASN A 21 1.66 -8.22 5.16
C ASN A 21 2.26 -7.94 6.55
N ASP A 22 3.56 -7.62 6.65
CA ASP A 22 4.25 -7.30 7.90
C ASP A 22 4.29 -5.76 8.10
N PRO A 23 3.59 -5.23 9.12
CA PRO A 23 3.59 -3.80 9.41
C PRO A 23 4.98 -3.20 9.63
N ALA A 24 5.90 -3.95 10.24
CA ALA A 24 7.25 -3.48 10.49
C ALA A 24 8.06 -3.33 9.20
N VAL A 25 7.79 -4.17 8.20
CA VAL A 25 8.36 -4.01 6.85
C VAL A 25 7.71 -2.81 6.17
N LEU A 26 6.37 -2.75 6.16
CA LEU A 26 5.61 -1.72 5.47
C LEU A 26 5.99 -0.30 5.89
N VAL A 27 6.14 -0.03 7.20
CA VAL A 27 6.56 1.29 7.71
C VAL A 27 7.91 1.71 7.14
N ARG A 28 8.87 0.78 7.02
CA ARG A 28 10.22 1.09 6.54
C ARG A 28 10.28 1.30 5.02
N THR A 29 9.29 0.80 4.29
CA THR A 29 9.29 0.81 2.82
C THR A 29 8.35 1.84 2.22
N ILE A 30 7.34 2.30 2.97
CA ILE A 30 6.39 3.31 2.50
C ILE A 30 6.99 4.71 2.74
N PRO A 31 7.27 5.49 1.69
CA PRO A 31 7.81 6.84 1.85
C PRO A 31 6.90 7.71 2.71
N GLY A 32 7.47 8.36 3.73
CA GLY A 32 6.73 9.24 4.63
C GLY A 32 5.84 8.52 5.65
N CYS A 33 5.84 7.18 5.72
CA CYS A 33 5.15 6.46 6.79
C CYS A 33 5.90 6.64 8.11
N GLU A 34 5.26 7.32 9.04
CA GLU A 34 5.81 7.58 10.37
C GLU A 34 5.37 6.51 11.38
N GLN A 35 4.13 6.02 11.22
CA GLN A 35 3.54 5.04 12.12
C GLN A 35 2.57 4.13 11.36
N LEU A 36 2.55 2.85 11.73
CA LEU A 36 1.54 1.88 11.35
C LEU A 36 1.24 1.00 12.57
N GLU A 37 0.08 1.22 13.18
CA GLU A 37 -0.35 0.54 14.39
C GLU A 37 -1.43 -0.49 14.06
N ALA A 38 -1.26 -1.74 14.49
CA ALA A 38 -2.31 -2.75 14.37
C ALA A 38 -3.46 -2.42 15.32
N VAL A 39 -4.65 -2.21 14.77
CA VAL A 39 -5.89 -1.90 15.52
C VAL A 39 -6.90 -3.04 15.49
N GLY A 40 -6.56 -4.15 14.84
CA GLY A 40 -7.34 -5.37 14.79
C GLY A 40 -6.77 -6.36 13.77
N PRO A 41 -7.43 -7.52 13.57
CA PRO A 41 -7.07 -8.45 12.51
C PRO A 41 -7.13 -7.74 11.16
N ASP A 42 -6.02 -7.79 10.43
CA ASP A 42 -5.87 -7.20 9.10
C ASP A 42 -6.20 -5.70 9.01
N ARG A 43 -6.16 -4.99 10.15
CA ARG A 43 -6.52 -3.56 10.24
C ARG A 43 -5.43 -2.77 10.93
N PHE A 44 -5.06 -1.67 10.31
CA PHE A 44 -3.99 -0.81 10.77
C PHE A 44 -4.41 0.66 10.72
N ARG A 45 -3.92 1.45 11.66
CA ARG A 45 -3.96 2.90 11.60
C ARG A 45 -2.59 3.40 11.17
N MET A 46 -2.53 4.26 10.16
CA MET A 46 -1.28 4.82 9.67
C MET A 46 -1.24 6.34 9.79
N THR A 47 -0.05 6.85 10.05
CA THR A 47 0.29 8.27 9.92
C THR A 47 1.33 8.40 8.81
N VAL A 48 1.01 9.16 7.76
CA VAL A 48 1.91 9.40 6.64
C VAL A 48 2.09 10.90 6.43
N THR A 49 3.33 11.35 6.32
CA THR A 49 3.66 12.67 5.80
C THR A 49 3.99 12.58 4.32
N ALA A 50 3.09 13.11 3.48
CA ALA A 50 3.29 13.14 2.05
C ALA A 50 3.61 14.58 1.60
N GLY A 51 4.59 14.69 0.70
CA GLY A 51 4.97 15.92 0.04
C GLY A 51 5.06 15.69 -1.46
N VAL A 52 4.16 16.28 -2.25
CA VAL A 52 4.27 16.30 -3.72
C VAL A 52 4.34 17.76 -4.16
N ALA A 53 5.47 18.13 -4.78
CA ALA A 53 5.78 19.49 -5.19
C ALA A 53 5.57 20.51 -4.04
N SER A 54 4.60 21.41 -4.18
CA SER A 54 4.31 22.50 -3.24
C SER A 54 3.40 22.09 -2.08
N ILE A 55 2.83 20.89 -2.10
CA ILE A 55 1.86 20.42 -1.11
C ILE A 55 2.56 19.48 -0.14
N LYS A 56 2.69 19.90 1.12
CA LYS A 56 3.14 19.06 2.25
C LYS A 56 2.00 18.92 3.24
N GLY A 57 1.74 17.70 3.69
CA GLY A 57 0.74 17.44 4.72
C GLY A 57 0.97 16.14 5.45
N SER A 58 0.44 16.09 6.67
CA SER A 58 0.28 14.83 7.40
C SER A 58 -1.13 14.31 7.16
N TYR A 59 -1.23 13.01 6.95
CA TYR A 59 -2.45 12.27 6.72
C TYR A 59 -2.57 11.20 7.80
N LEU A 60 -3.72 11.16 8.44
CA LEU A 60 -4.10 10.04 9.30
C LEU A 60 -5.06 9.16 8.50
N GLY A 61 -4.82 7.85 8.54
CA GLY A 61 -5.56 6.90 7.73
C GLY A 61 -5.70 5.53 8.36
N ASP A 62 -6.54 4.73 7.73
CA ASP A 62 -6.76 3.34 8.07
C ASP A 62 -6.41 2.47 6.86
N VAL A 63 -5.81 1.31 7.12
CA VAL A 63 -5.46 0.31 6.13
C VAL A 63 -6.14 -1.00 6.52
N THR A 64 -6.76 -1.66 5.56
CA THR A 64 -7.33 -3.00 5.74
C THR A 64 -6.78 -3.94 4.67
N LEU A 65 -6.34 -5.12 5.08
CA LEU A 65 -6.03 -6.22 4.18
C LEU A 65 -7.28 -7.09 4.03
N ALA A 66 -7.60 -7.44 2.79
CA ALA A 66 -8.81 -8.17 2.43
C ALA A 66 -8.52 -9.18 1.32
N ASP A 67 -9.45 -10.11 1.11
CA ASP A 67 -9.43 -11.06 0.00
C ASP A 67 -8.10 -11.85 -0.13
N GLY A 68 -7.48 -12.15 1.02
CA GLY A 68 -6.19 -12.83 1.07
C GLY A 68 -6.28 -14.28 0.59
N THR A 69 -5.40 -14.63 -0.34
CA THR A 69 -5.13 -16.01 -0.77
C THR A 69 -3.62 -16.25 -0.62
N PRO A 70 -3.12 -16.59 0.58
CA PRO A 70 -1.68 -16.79 0.77
C PRO A 70 -1.16 -17.98 -0.07
N PRO A 71 0.04 -17.89 -0.67
CA PRO A 71 0.92 -16.72 -0.76
C PRO A 71 0.70 -15.89 -2.04
N SER A 72 -0.40 -16.10 -2.78
CA SER A 72 -0.53 -15.63 -4.17
C SER A 72 -1.25 -14.30 -4.36
N ALA A 73 -2.11 -13.86 -3.43
CA ALA A 73 -2.85 -12.62 -3.62
C ALA A 73 -3.40 -11.99 -2.33
N PHE A 74 -3.63 -10.68 -2.36
CA PHE A 74 -4.42 -9.95 -1.38
C PHE A 74 -4.87 -8.60 -1.95
N THR A 75 -5.87 -7.97 -1.32
CA THR A 75 -6.31 -6.61 -1.60
C THR A 75 -5.96 -5.73 -0.41
N LEU A 76 -5.22 -4.64 -0.64
CA LEU A 76 -5.00 -3.58 0.35
C LEU A 76 -6.00 -2.45 0.10
N LYS A 77 -6.75 -2.07 1.13
CA LYS A 77 -7.64 -0.92 1.11
C LYS A 77 -7.11 0.12 2.06
N ALA A 78 -6.75 1.29 1.56
CA ALA A 78 -6.26 2.41 2.34
C ALA A 78 -7.21 3.60 2.22
N SER A 79 -7.45 4.30 3.31
CA SER A 79 -8.08 5.62 3.30
C SER A 79 -7.34 6.54 4.24
N GLY A 80 -7.32 7.83 3.94
CA GLY A 80 -6.62 8.81 4.74
C GLY A 80 -7.13 10.22 4.50
N SER A 81 -6.99 11.05 5.53
CA SER A 81 -7.38 12.46 5.48
C SER A 81 -6.35 13.33 6.18
N GLY A 82 -6.17 14.53 5.66
CA GLY A 82 -5.26 15.53 6.19
C GLY A 82 -5.66 16.92 5.72
N ALA A 83 -4.94 17.94 6.18
CA ALA A 83 -5.22 19.32 5.80
C ALA A 83 -5.27 19.56 4.27
N PRO A 84 -4.41 18.92 3.43
CA PRO A 84 -4.46 19.15 1.99
C PRO A 84 -5.57 18.39 1.24
N GLY A 85 -6.26 17.45 1.90
CA GLY A 85 -7.33 16.67 1.26
C GLY A 85 -7.49 15.24 1.78
N THR A 86 -8.16 14.42 0.98
CA THR A 86 -8.46 13.01 1.28
C THR A 86 -7.92 12.10 0.19
N VAL A 87 -7.59 10.87 0.58
CA VAL A 87 -7.17 9.80 -0.32
C VAL A 87 -7.89 8.52 0.08
N SER A 88 -8.37 7.77 -0.89
CA SER A 88 -8.77 6.37 -0.71
C SER A 88 -8.22 5.54 -1.86
N ALA A 89 -7.63 4.39 -1.59
CA ALA A 89 -7.04 3.52 -2.59
C ALA A 89 -7.34 2.05 -2.32
N ASP A 90 -7.76 1.34 -3.35
CA ASP A 90 -7.84 -0.12 -3.37
C ASP A 90 -6.73 -0.66 -4.27
N VAL A 91 -5.86 -1.52 -3.74
CA VAL A 91 -4.73 -2.12 -4.45
C VAL A 91 -4.85 -3.63 -4.44
N ARG A 92 -5.07 -4.23 -5.60
CA ARG A 92 -5.04 -5.69 -5.76
C ARG A 92 -3.63 -6.12 -6.08
N VAL A 93 -3.11 -7.08 -5.33
CA VAL A 93 -1.75 -7.61 -5.51
C VAL A 93 -1.84 -9.09 -5.86
N HIS A 94 -1.05 -9.50 -6.87
CA HIS A 94 -0.83 -10.89 -7.26
C HIS A 94 0.66 -11.19 -7.25
N LEU A 95 1.02 -12.36 -6.76
CA LEU A 95 2.38 -12.89 -6.68
C LEU A 95 2.42 -14.21 -7.48
N ASP A 96 3.17 -14.21 -8.58
CA ASP A 96 3.40 -15.40 -9.39
C ASP A 96 4.81 -15.95 -9.14
N ASP A 97 4.95 -17.27 -9.12
CA ASP A 97 6.23 -17.98 -9.03
C ASP A 97 6.69 -18.42 -10.43
N PRO A 98 7.75 -17.81 -11.00
CA PRO A 98 8.30 -18.24 -12.28
C PRO A 98 9.12 -19.54 -12.19
N GLY A 99 9.40 -20.05 -10.99
CA GLY A 99 10.21 -21.26 -10.76
C GLY A 99 11.72 -21.04 -10.79
N ASP A 100 12.19 -19.80 -10.82
CA ASP A 100 13.61 -19.42 -10.85
C ASP A 100 14.12 -18.85 -9.51
N GLY A 101 13.31 -18.99 -8.45
CA GLY A 101 13.60 -18.44 -7.12
C GLY A 101 13.27 -16.94 -6.98
N THR A 102 12.60 -16.36 -7.97
CA THR A 102 12.03 -15.00 -7.90
C THR A 102 10.51 -15.04 -7.74
N THR A 103 9.91 -13.87 -7.50
CA THR A 103 8.47 -13.66 -7.51
C THR A 103 8.17 -12.51 -8.46
N LEU A 104 7.23 -12.71 -9.38
CA LEU A 104 6.65 -11.64 -10.17
C LEU A 104 5.46 -11.05 -9.42
N LEU A 105 5.63 -9.84 -8.89
CA LEU A 105 4.56 -9.06 -8.29
C LEU A 105 3.83 -8.27 -9.39
N ARG A 106 2.51 -8.37 -9.41
CA ARG A 106 1.61 -7.53 -10.23
C ARG A 106 0.65 -6.79 -9.31
N TYR A 107 0.41 -5.52 -9.60
CA TYR A 107 -0.59 -4.76 -8.86
C TYR A 107 -1.50 -3.92 -9.77
N ASP A 108 -2.74 -3.75 -9.35
CA ASP A 108 -3.72 -2.83 -9.92
C ASP A 108 -4.33 -2.01 -8.78
N ALA A 109 -4.10 -0.69 -8.84
CA ALA A 109 -4.53 0.27 -7.85
C ALA A 109 -5.59 1.21 -8.42
N ASP A 110 -6.66 1.42 -7.67
CA ASP A 110 -7.66 2.46 -7.92
C ASP A 110 -7.67 3.44 -6.75
N ALA A 111 -7.25 4.67 -7.00
CA ALA A 111 -7.16 5.73 -6.01
C ALA A 111 -8.13 6.87 -6.33
N VAL A 112 -8.90 7.30 -5.34
CA VAL A 112 -9.70 8.53 -5.37
C VAL A 112 -9.04 9.54 -4.46
N VAL A 113 -8.78 10.73 -5.01
CA VAL A 113 -8.13 11.82 -4.30
C VAL A 113 -9.05 13.04 -4.32
N GLY A 114 -9.28 13.63 -3.16
CA GLY A 114 -10.11 14.82 -3.00
C GLY A 114 -9.33 15.98 -2.37
N GLY A 115 -9.77 17.22 -2.64
CA GLY A 115 -9.14 18.43 -2.11
C GLY A 115 -7.99 18.96 -2.97
N ALA A 116 -7.19 19.86 -2.41
CA ALA A 116 -6.11 20.54 -3.12
C ALA A 116 -5.05 19.57 -3.66
N VAL A 117 -4.84 18.45 -2.95
CA VAL A 117 -3.92 17.37 -3.37
C VAL A 117 -4.40 16.61 -4.62
N GLY A 118 -5.69 16.67 -4.97
CA GLY A 118 -6.19 16.06 -6.21
C GLY A 118 -5.71 16.78 -7.48
N GLY A 119 -5.27 18.04 -7.37
CA GLY A 119 -4.83 18.86 -8.50
C GLY A 119 -3.35 18.73 -8.87
N VAL A 120 -2.54 17.99 -8.11
CA VAL A 120 -1.07 17.95 -8.29
C VAL A 120 -0.54 16.83 -9.19
N GLY A 121 -1.41 15.97 -9.74
CA GLY A 121 -1.14 15.11 -10.92
C GLY A 121 0.14 14.29 -10.88
#